data_AF-A0A5U2TZF4-F1
#
_entry.id   AF-A0A5U2TZF4-F1
#
_cell.length_a   1.000
_cell.length_b   1.000
_cell.length_c   1.000
_cell.angle_alpha   90.00
_cell.angle_beta   90.00
_cell.angle_gamma   90.00
#
_symmetry.space_group_name_H-M   'P 1'
#
loop_
_entity.id
_entity.type
_entity.pdbx_description
1 polymer ?
#
loop_
_entity_poly.entity_id
_entity_poly.type
_entity_poly.pdbx_seq_one_letter_code
_entity_poly.pdbx_strand_id
1 'polypeptide(L)'
;MSVLRENLILDLFYASGKAGGANVVRITVVVKDSLNGNDLHTSTLIRTGDEKSATYAVGGQTISDASDPILLKLETYFRSVDKAMFEKYMTRANEVFESHLNPGNTWLGQYGLRIASNVPASDELPESAFA
;
A
#
# COMPACT_ATOMS: atom_id res chain seq x y z
N MET A 1 19.66 9.91 -7.81
CA MET A 1 20.34 9.16 -6.73
C MET A 1 19.78 7.75 -6.81
N SER A 2 20.59 6.70 -6.93
CA SER A 2 20.04 5.35 -7.14
C SER A 2 19.41 4.83 -5.85
N VAL A 3 18.16 4.40 -5.92
CA VAL A 3 17.47 3.72 -4.82
C VAL A 3 18.07 2.33 -4.64
N LEU A 4 18.26 1.90 -3.39
CA LEU A 4 18.72 0.55 -3.05
C LEU A 4 17.58 -0.21 -2.39
N ARG A 5 17.31 -1.43 -2.88
CA ARG A 5 16.22 -2.30 -2.37
C ARG A 5 16.31 -2.51 -0.85
N GLU A 6 17.50 -2.71 -0.32
CA GLU A 6 17.73 -2.93 1.12
C GLU A 6 17.35 -1.74 2.01
N ASN A 7 17.30 -0.54 1.46
CA ASN A 7 16.94 0.67 2.19
C ASN A 7 15.45 1.00 2.08
N LEU A 8 14.66 0.15 1.41
CA LEU A 8 13.23 0.41 1.24
C LEU A 8 12.44 -0.09 2.44
N ILE A 9 11.68 0.82 3.04
CA ILE A 9 10.68 0.52 4.05
C ILE A 9 9.30 0.93 3.57
N LEU A 10 8.27 0.33 4.14
CA LEU A 10 6.91 0.43 3.67
C LEU A 10 5.96 0.74 4.83
N ASP A 11 5.08 1.71 4.60
CA ASP A 11 3.90 1.96 5.42
C ASP A 11 2.64 1.54 4.64
N LEU A 12 1.70 0.92 5.35
CA LEU A 12 0.39 0.55 4.81
C LEU A 12 -0.70 1.36 5.49
N PHE A 13 -1.65 1.82 4.69
CA PHE A 13 -2.82 2.55 5.18
C PHE A 13 -4.10 1.92 4.66
N TYR A 14 -5.12 1.88 5.53
CA TYR A 14 -6.46 1.44 5.22
C TYR A 14 -7.45 2.60 5.32
N ALA A 15 -8.33 2.71 4.33
CA ALA A 15 -9.52 3.56 4.40
C ALA A 15 -10.71 2.86 3.76
N SER A 16 -11.91 3.11 4.28
CA SER A 16 -13.15 2.62 3.69
C SER A 16 -14.20 3.73 3.59
N GLY A 17 -15.18 3.53 2.72
CA GLY A 17 -16.28 4.46 2.53
C GLY A 17 -17.31 3.90 1.56
N LYS A 18 -18.16 4.78 1.04
CA LYS A 18 -19.15 4.45 0.01
C LYS A 18 -19.01 5.35 -1.21
N ALA A 19 -19.24 4.80 -2.39
CA ALA A 19 -19.39 5.57 -3.63
C ALA A 19 -20.64 5.07 -4.37
N GLY A 20 -21.62 5.95 -4.57
CA GLY A 20 -22.87 5.59 -5.28
C GLY A 20 -23.62 4.41 -4.64
N GLY A 21 -23.53 4.22 -3.32
CA GLY A 21 -24.15 3.10 -2.60
C GLY A 21 -23.30 1.83 -2.50
N ALA A 22 -22.25 1.69 -3.31
CA ALA A 22 -21.32 0.57 -3.21
C ALA A 22 -20.26 0.80 -2.12
N ASN A 23 -19.85 -0.28 -1.46
CA ASN A 23 -18.72 -0.27 -0.53
C ASN A 23 -17.42 -0.04 -1.29
N VAL A 24 -16.57 0.87 -0.81
CA VAL A 24 -15.25 1.14 -1.39
C VAL A 24 -14.20 1.00 -0.29
N VAL A 25 -13.20 0.16 -0.55
CA VAL A 25 -12.05 -0.05 0.33
C VAL A 25 -10.80 0.40 -0.40
N ARG A 26 -9.91 1.09 0.31
CA ARG A 26 -8.65 1.61 -0.19
C ARG A 26 -7.51 1.14 0.68
N ILE A 27 -6.49 0.57 0.05
CA ILE A 27 -5.20 0.30 0.67
C ILE A 27 -4.19 1.22 0.01
N THR A 28 -3.53 2.08 0.78
CA THR A 28 -2.43 2.89 0.25
C THR A 28 -1.11 2.34 0.74
N VAL A 29 -0.23 2.05 -0.21
CA VAL A 29 1.14 1.61 0.01
C VAL A 29 2.06 2.80 -0.16
N VAL A 30 2.87 3.12 0.84
CA VAL A 30 3.89 4.17 0.77
C VAL A 30 5.24 3.53 0.99
N VAL A 31 6.09 3.55 -0.03
CA VAL A 31 7.47 3.08 0.02
C VAL A 31 8.38 4.28 0.24
N LYS A 32 9.26 4.17 1.24
CA LYS A 32 10.16 5.23 1.69
C LYS A 32 11.59 4.75 1.74
N ASP A 33 12.51 5.69 1.66
CA ASP A 33 13.92 5.44 1.95
C ASP A 33 14.16 5.46 3.47
N SER A 34 14.74 4.39 4.01
CA SER A 34 15.03 4.24 5.44
C SER A 34 16.09 5.23 5.94
N LEU A 35 16.95 5.75 5.05
CA LEU A 35 18.06 6.62 5.42
C LEU A 35 17.63 8.06 5.68
N ASN A 36 16.64 8.55 4.93
CA ASN A 36 16.19 9.95 4.97
C ASN A 36 14.69 10.10 5.26
N GLY A 37 13.91 9.02 5.20
CA GLY A 37 12.47 9.01 5.46
C GLY A 37 11.62 9.58 4.32
N ASN A 38 12.19 9.86 3.15
CA ASN A 38 11.47 10.42 2.01
C ASN A 38 10.58 9.37 1.36
N ASP A 39 9.35 9.78 1.03
CA ASP A 39 8.43 8.98 0.22
C ASP A 39 8.97 8.88 -1.21
N LEU A 40 9.27 7.66 -1.65
CA LEU A 40 9.80 7.37 -2.98
C LEU A 40 8.73 6.90 -3.95
N HIS A 41 7.75 6.16 -3.44
CA HIS A 41 6.65 5.65 -4.24
C HIS A 41 5.38 5.56 -3.40
N THR A 42 4.25 5.90 -3.99
CA THR A 42 2.93 5.73 -3.36
C THR A 42 1.96 5.13 -4.37
N SER A 43 1.19 4.13 -3.95
CA SER A 43 0.12 3.53 -4.73
C SER A 43 -1.12 3.30 -3.88
N THR A 44 -2.28 3.77 -4.34
CA THR A 44 -3.57 3.43 -3.73
C THR A 44 -4.25 2.33 -4.52
N LEU A 45 -4.48 1.19 -3.90
CA LEU A 45 -5.27 0.08 -4.42
C LEU A 45 -6.72 0.26 -3.97
N ILE A 46 -7.67 0.06 -4.87
CA ILE A 46 -9.11 0.28 -4.63
C ILE A 46 -9.88 -0.99 -4.94
N ARG A 47 -10.70 -1.43 -3.98
CA ARG A 47 -11.74 -2.44 -4.17
C ARG A 47 -13.10 -1.76 -4.11
N THR A 48 -13.93 -1.94 -5.14
CA THR A 48 -15.30 -1.44 -5.17
C THR A 48 -16.28 -2.61 -5.26
N GLY A 49 -17.30 -2.61 -4.40
CA GLY A 49 -18.27 -3.70 -4.28
C GLY A 49 -17.91 -4.71 -3.18
N ASP A 50 -18.68 -5.80 -3.13
CA ASP A 50 -18.52 -6.87 -2.14
C ASP A 50 -17.67 -8.02 -2.70
N GLU A 51 -17.10 -8.87 -1.86
CA GLU A 51 -16.09 -9.89 -2.22
C GLU A 51 -16.43 -10.82 -3.41
N LYS A 52 -17.72 -10.98 -3.73
CA LYS A 52 -18.24 -11.81 -4.82
C LYS A 52 -18.33 -11.09 -6.17
N SER A 53 -18.44 -9.77 -6.18
CA SER A 53 -18.62 -8.93 -7.39
C SER A 53 -17.66 -7.74 -7.41
N ALA A 54 -16.61 -7.78 -6.60
CA ALA A 54 -15.68 -6.69 -6.44
C ALA A 54 -14.84 -6.45 -7.69
N THR A 55 -14.67 -5.18 -8.04
CA THR A 55 -13.68 -4.73 -9.02
C THR A 55 -12.47 -4.17 -8.31
N TYR A 56 -11.28 -4.50 -8.82
CA TYR A 56 -10.01 -4.04 -8.29
C TYR A 56 -9.38 -3.07 -9.28
N ALA A 57 -8.91 -1.93 -8.79
CA ALA A 57 -8.31 -0.90 -9.61
C ALA A 57 -7.18 -0.20 -8.85
N VAL A 58 -6.24 0.34 -9.60
CA VAL A 58 -5.27 1.29 -9.06
C VAL A 58 -5.86 2.69 -9.10
N GLY A 59 -5.77 3.41 -7.98
CA GLY A 59 -6.14 4.81 -7.83
C GLY A 59 -4.97 5.72 -8.18
N GLY A 60 -4.62 6.62 -7.26
CA GLY A 60 -3.45 7.48 -7.41
C GLY A 60 -2.14 6.69 -7.30
N GLN A 61 -1.19 6.98 -8.18
CA GLN A 61 0.20 6.54 -8.07
C GLN A 61 1.14 7.72 -8.25
N THR A 62 2.22 7.73 -7.47
CA THR A 62 3.30 8.71 -7.55
C THR A 62 4.64 7.99 -7.40
N ILE A 63 5.64 8.39 -8.18
CA ILE A 63 7.05 8.05 -7.99
C ILE A 63 7.87 9.33 -7.91
N SER A 64 8.91 9.34 -7.08
CA SER A 64 9.76 10.51 -6.87
C SER A 64 10.77 10.74 -8.00
N ASP A 65 11.23 9.67 -8.65
CA ASP A 65 12.18 9.71 -9.77
C ASP A 65 11.83 8.64 -10.81
N ALA A 66 11.34 9.07 -11.98
CA ALA A 66 11.00 8.19 -13.09
C ALA A 66 12.24 7.66 -13.85
N SER A 67 13.45 8.10 -13.48
CA SER A 67 14.70 7.58 -14.02
C SER A 67 15.20 6.37 -13.24
N ASP A 68 14.67 6.12 -12.03
CA ASP A 68 15.06 4.99 -11.21
C ASP A 68 14.31 3.72 -11.62
N PRO A 69 15.03 2.65 -12.01
CA PRO A 69 14.40 1.44 -12.52
C PRO A 69 13.59 0.68 -11.45
N ILE A 70 13.95 0.79 -10.16
CA ILE A 70 13.21 0.12 -9.09
C ILE A 70 11.85 0.79 -8.91
N LEU A 71 11.81 2.13 -8.94
CA LEU A 71 10.54 2.87 -8.77
C LEU A 71 9.57 2.62 -9.93
N LEU A 72 10.06 2.54 -11.17
CA LEU A 72 9.25 2.17 -12.33
C LEU A 72 8.67 0.75 -12.23
N LYS A 73 9.46 -0.20 -11.72
CA LYS A 73 9.01 -1.58 -11.50
C LYS A 73 7.96 -1.67 -10.40
N LEU A 74 8.14 -0.95 -9.30
CA LEU A 74 7.14 -0.85 -8.24
C LEU A 74 5.82 -0.27 -8.78
N GLU A 75 5.88 0.81 -9.56
CA GLU A 75 4.70 1.38 -10.21
C GLU A 75 3.98 0.35 -11.10
N THR A 76 4.74 -0.35 -11.94
CA THR A 76 4.21 -1.39 -12.84
C THR A 76 3.58 -2.54 -12.07
N TYR A 77 4.22 -2.99 -10.99
CA TYR A 77 3.72 -4.05 -10.12
C TYR A 77 2.37 -3.68 -9.49
N PHE A 78 2.23 -2.49 -8.91
CA PHE A 78 0.95 -2.08 -8.31
C PHE A 78 -0.12 -1.78 -9.36
N ARG A 79 0.27 -1.44 -10.59
CA ARG A 79 -0.67 -1.25 -11.70
C ARG A 79 -1.32 -2.57 -12.15
N SER A 80 -0.67 -3.71 -11.92
CA SER A 80 -1.26 -5.04 -12.13
C SER A 80 -2.06 -5.55 -10.94
N VAL A 81 -2.65 -4.64 -10.14
CA VAL A 81 -3.45 -5.03 -8.97
C VAL A 81 -4.59 -5.98 -9.38
N ASP A 82 -4.68 -7.07 -8.63
CA ASP A 82 -5.74 -8.04 -8.73
C ASP A 82 -6.31 -8.36 -7.34
N LYS A 83 -7.24 -9.32 -7.31
CA LYS A 83 -7.84 -9.79 -6.05
C LYS A 83 -6.78 -10.33 -5.09
N ALA A 84 -5.84 -11.14 -5.56
CA ALA A 84 -4.86 -11.79 -4.69
C ALA A 84 -3.95 -10.76 -4.01
N MET A 85 -3.45 -9.78 -4.76
CA MET A 85 -2.64 -8.68 -4.24
C MET A 85 -3.42 -7.83 -3.23
N PHE A 86 -4.66 -7.45 -3.56
CA PHE A 86 -5.45 -6.61 -2.66
C PHE A 86 -5.77 -7.34 -1.35
N GLU A 87 -6.21 -8.60 -1.41
CA GLU A 87 -6.60 -9.36 -0.23
C GLU A 87 -5.39 -9.66 0.67
N LYS A 88 -4.17 -9.79 0.13
CA LYS A 88 -2.94 -9.88 0.95
C LYS A 88 -2.84 -8.70 1.92
N TYR A 89 -3.03 -7.47 1.45
CA TYR A 89 -2.96 -6.28 2.31
C TYR A 89 -4.22 -6.10 3.16
N MET A 90 -5.37 -6.57 2.69
CA MET A 90 -6.60 -6.59 3.50
C MET A 90 -6.44 -7.51 4.72
N THR A 91 -5.73 -8.63 4.59
CA THR A 91 -5.40 -9.51 5.74
C THR A 91 -4.65 -8.73 6.83
N ARG A 92 -3.66 -7.90 6.46
CA ARG A 92 -2.96 -7.02 7.41
C ARG A 92 -3.91 -6.05 8.10
N ALA A 93 -4.87 -5.48 7.38
CA ALA A 93 -5.87 -4.59 7.96
C ALA A 93 -6.76 -5.33 8.97
N ASN A 94 -7.19 -6.55 8.64
CA ASN A 94 -8.00 -7.38 9.52
C ASN A 94 -7.26 -7.77 10.81
N GLU A 95 -5.97 -8.13 10.73
CA GLU A 95 -5.13 -8.41 11.91
C GLU A 95 -5.12 -7.21 12.90
N VAL A 96 -5.04 -5.98 12.37
CA VAL A 96 -5.09 -4.76 13.18
C VAL A 96 -6.47 -4.50 13.78
N PHE A 97 -7.56 -4.82 13.06
CA PHE A 97 -8.90 -4.70 13.62
C PHE A 97 -9.17 -5.74 14.72
N GLU A 98 -8.64 -6.95 14.58
CA GLU A 98 -8.74 -8.03 15.56
C GLU A 98 -7.89 -7.76 16.81
N SER A 99 -6.78 -7.04 16.69
CA SER A 99 -5.89 -6.73 17.81
C SER A 99 -6.45 -5.71 18.82
N HIS A 100 -7.72 -5.30 18.69
CA HIS A 100 -8.35 -4.20 19.42
C HIS A 100 -7.55 -2.89 19.31
N LEU A 101 -7.87 -2.07 18.29
CA LEU A 101 -7.23 -0.79 17.99
C LEU A 101 -6.78 -0.03 19.25
N ASN A 102 -5.46 0.12 19.43
CA ASN A 102 -4.89 0.78 20.60
C ASN A 102 -4.95 2.31 20.42
N PRO A 103 -5.74 3.07 21.21
CA PRO A 103 -5.89 4.51 21.02
C PRO A 103 -4.60 5.33 21.15
N GLY A 104 -3.57 4.81 21.83
CA GLY A 104 -2.28 5.48 22.00
C GLY A 104 -1.32 5.34 20.82
N ASN A 105 -1.47 4.27 20.02
CA ASN A 105 -0.56 3.92 18.92
C ASN A 105 -1.26 3.79 17.56
N THR A 106 -2.59 3.92 17.53
CA THR A 106 -3.37 3.90 16.30
C THR A 106 -3.35 5.27 15.65
N TRP A 107 -2.64 5.40 14.55
CA TRP A 107 -2.50 6.67 13.82
C TRP A 107 -3.42 6.71 12.60
N LEU A 108 -4.20 7.80 12.51
CA LEU A 108 -4.92 8.18 11.29
C LEU A 108 -4.07 9.21 10.54
N GLY A 109 -3.53 8.81 9.40
CA GLY A 109 -2.75 9.68 8.51
C GLY A 109 -3.58 10.18 7.32
N GLN A 110 -2.92 10.87 6.39
CA GLN A 110 -3.55 11.42 5.18
C GLN A 110 -4.27 10.37 4.32
N TYR A 111 -3.85 9.11 4.39
CA TYR A 111 -4.41 7.99 3.64
C TYR A 111 -5.35 7.09 4.45
N GLY A 112 -5.66 7.47 5.70
CA GLY A 112 -6.50 6.70 6.61
C GLY A 112 -5.73 6.04 7.75
N LEU A 113 -6.26 4.93 8.25
CA LEU A 113 -5.70 4.17 9.36
C LEU A 113 -4.37 3.55 8.95
N ARG A 114 -3.27 3.88 9.64
CA ARG A 114 -1.99 3.22 9.42
C ARG A 114 -2.05 1.80 10.02
N ILE A 115 -1.94 0.79 9.17
CA ILE A 115 -2.02 -0.64 9.55
C ILE A 115 -0.64 -1.29 9.64
N ALA A 116 0.38 -0.74 8.99
CA ALA A 116 1.78 -1.14 9.16
C ALA A 116 2.69 0.09 9.04
N SER A 117 3.81 0.10 9.76
CA SER A 117 4.78 1.19 9.70
C SER A 117 6.22 0.70 9.70
N ASN A 118 7.04 1.28 8.83
CA ASN A 118 8.48 1.04 8.71
C ASN A 118 8.83 -0.45 8.55
N VAL A 119 7.99 -1.21 7.85
CA VAL A 119 8.25 -2.63 7.56
C VAL A 119 9.22 -2.71 6.39
N PRO A 120 10.25 -3.58 6.43
CA PRO A 120 11.12 -3.77 5.27
C PRO A 120 10.30 -4.11 4.02
N ALA A 121 10.55 -3.42 2.91
CA ALA A 121 9.79 -3.64 1.69
C ALA A 121 9.95 -5.07 1.15
N SER A 122 11.08 -5.73 1.44
CA SER A 122 11.34 -7.13 1.14
C SER A 122 10.38 -8.11 1.81
N ASP A 123 9.82 -7.74 2.96
CA ASP A 123 8.95 -8.62 3.75
C ASP A 123 7.51 -8.56 3.22
N GLU A 124 7.13 -7.42 2.64
CA GLU A 124 5.78 -7.14 2.15
C GLU A 124 5.64 -7.25 0.63
N LEU A 125 6.73 -7.17 -0.14
CA LEU A 125 6.71 -7.22 -1.60
C LEU A 125 7.46 -8.44 -2.14
N PRO A 126 6.90 -9.15 -3.13
CA PRO A 126 7.60 -10.25 -3.78
C PRO A 126 8.83 -9.74 -4.55
N GLU A 127 9.78 -10.61 -4.82
CA GLU A 127 10.99 -10.25 -5.60
C GLU A 127 10.65 -9.69 -7.00
N SER A 128 9.56 -10.18 -7.60
CA SER A 128 9.06 -9.70 -8.88
C SER A 128 8.66 -8.23 -8.90
N ALA A 129 8.43 -7.60 -7.74
CA ALA A 129 8.19 -6.16 -7.64
C ALA A 129 9.47 -5.32 -7.84
N PHE A 130 10.66 -5.96 -7.76
CA PHE A 130 11.97 -5.32 -7.90
C PHE A 130 12.77 -5.82 -9.12
N ALA A 131 12.40 -6.99 -9.66
CA ALA A 131 13.11 -7.70 -10.74
C ALA A 131 12.89 -7.11 -12.14
#